data_AF-A0A6P7FED5-F1
#
_entry.id   AF-A0A6P7FED5-F1
#
_cell.length_a   1.000
_cell.length_b   1.000
_cell.length_c   1.000
_cell.angle_alpha   90.00
_cell.angle_beta   90.00
_cell.angle_gamma   90.00
#
_symmetry.space_group_name_H-M   'P 1'
#
loop_
_entity.id
_entity.type
_entity.pdbx_description
1 polymer ?
#
loop_
_entity_poly.entity_id
_entity_poly.type
_entity_poly.pdbx_seq_one_letter_code
_entity_poly.pdbx_strand_id
1 'polypeptide(L)'
;MLKLNISLQIWKSNSSVVTLMSVERDTSGEFKCEVSADAPLFHTEIRVARLLVVDVPEDAPALKAEVQKIAPGATLRANCTTPGSYPAMNITWLLNDKKMHSRRFRNDVEFEDIYDASDNGVDVQIEKSIFRFDALPGLETTQSTFSVKTRPDLFDKGKLRLRCLATLFTLYEASREAEIQEDAPKLALVMVHKDQRSKGTYNFRRDVTTLFFTLSILSIILLIN
;
A
#
# COMPACT_ATOMS: atom_id res chain seq x y z
N MET A 1 33.18 28.65 -16.78
CA MET A 1 33.98 27.45 -16.42
C MET A 1 33.74 27.17 -14.95
N LEU A 2 32.92 26.18 -14.62
CA LEU A 2 32.81 25.72 -13.22
C LEU A 2 34.11 25.00 -12.88
N LYS A 3 34.82 25.52 -11.88
CA LYS A 3 36.07 24.93 -11.40
C LYS A 3 35.67 23.89 -10.35
N LEU A 4 35.68 22.61 -10.74
CA LEU A 4 35.42 21.50 -9.82
C LEU A 4 36.49 21.47 -8.73
N ASN A 5 36.10 21.70 -7.47
CA ASN A 5 36.99 21.67 -6.31
C ASN A 5 37.08 20.24 -5.73
N ILE A 6 37.45 19.27 -6.57
CA ILE A 6 37.65 17.88 -6.15
C ILE A 6 39.12 17.66 -5.80
N SER A 7 39.40 16.80 -4.82
CA SER A 7 40.77 16.43 -4.46
C SER A 7 40.95 14.91 -4.41
N LEU A 8 42.16 14.44 -4.70
CA LEU A 8 42.50 13.02 -4.70
C LEU A 8 43.12 12.62 -3.35
N GLN A 9 42.61 11.55 -2.74
CA GLN A 9 43.30 10.90 -1.62
C GLN A 9 44.34 9.92 -2.14
N ILE A 10 45.54 10.44 -2.38
CA ILE A 10 46.68 9.66 -2.92
C ILE A 10 46.95 8.41 -2.07
N TRP A 11 46.93 8.52 -0.74
CA TRP A 11 47.21 7.40 0.17
C TRP A 11 46.11 6.33 0.24
N LYS A 12 44.91 6.59 -0.28
CA LYS A 12 43.82 5.61 -0.49
C LYS A 12 43.63 5.22 -1.95
N SER A 13 44.54 5.65 -2.82
CA SER A 13 44.45 5.40 -4.26
C SER A 13 45.62 4.55 -4.72
N ASN A 14 45.42 3.79 -5.80
CA ASN A 14 46.43 2.96 -6.44
C ASN A 14 46.18 2.91 -7.96
N SER A 15 46.82 1.98 -8.67
CA SER A 15 46.70 1.83 -10.13
C SER A 15 45.29 1.47 -10.63
N SER A 16 44.39 1.02 -9.76
CA SER A 16 43.05 0.55 -10.12
C SER A 16 41.92 1.21 -9.32
N VAL A 17 42.24 1.86 -8.20
CA VAL A 17 41.28 2.50 -7.29
C VAL A 17 41.64 3.96 -7.11
N VAL A 18 40.67 4.84 -7.33
CA VAL A 18 40.80 6.29 -7.18
C VAL A 18 39.82 6.76 -6.11
N THR A 19 40.34 7.32 -5.01
CA THR A 19 39.52 7.87 -3.93
C THR A 19 39.42 9.38 -4.06
N LEU A 20 38.20 9.89 -4.31
CA LEU A 20 37.90 11.30 -4.45
C LEU A 20 37.40 11.89 -3.11
N MET A 21 37.78 13.14 -2.85
CA MET A 21 37.32 13.97 -1.73
C MET A 21 36.63 15.23 -2.24
N SER A 22 35.80 15.82 -1.37
CA SER A 22 35.02 17.02 -1.68
C SER A 22 34.14 16.82 -2.91
N VAL A 23 33.48 15.67 -2.98
CA VAL A 23 32.57 15.31 -4.06
C VAL A 23 31.23 16.00 -3.82
N GLU A 24 30.84 16.82 -4.79
CA GLU A 24 29.58 17.56 -4.80
C GLU A 24 28.75 17.17 -6.03
N ARG A 25 27.47 17.53 -6.10
CA ARG A 25 26.59 17.19 -7.23
C ARG A 25 27.16 17.52 -8.61
N ASP A 26 27.81 18.68 -8.73
CA ASP A 26 28.44 19.14 -9.97
C ASP A 26 29.62 18.26 -10.42
N THR A 27 30.14 17.41 -9.54
CA THR A 27 31.16 16.38 -9.84
C THR A 27 30.60 15.20 -10.63
N SER A 28 29.27 15.07 -10.73
CA SER A 28 28.64 14.04 -11.53
C SER A 28 29.05 14.17 -13.00
N GLY A 29 29.44 13.07 -13.63
CA GLY A 29 29.95 13.10 -14.99
C GLY A 29 30.60 11.79 -15.42
N GLU A 30 31.25 11.83 -16.57
CA GLU A 30 32.02 10.71 -17.09
C GLU A 30 33.46 10.78 -16.58
N PHE A 31 33.89 9.73 -15.91
CA PHE A 31 35.26 9.54 -15.45
C PHE A 31 35.96 8.56 -16.39
N LYS A 32 37.14 8.95 -16.84
CA LYS A 32 37.93 8.20 -17.81
C LYS A 32 39.21 7.69 -17.15
N CYS A 33 39.47 6.40 -17.31
CA CYS A 33 40.77 5.80 -17.05
C CYS A 33 41.51 5.63 -18.39
N GLU A 34 42.75 6.07 -18.45
CA GLU A 34 43.60 5.99 -19.64
C GLU A 34 44.93 5.33 -19.28
N VAL A 35 45.29 4.30 -20.04
CA VAL A 35 46.57 3.60 -19.90
C VAL A 35 47.26 3.62 -21.25
N SER A 36 48.49 4.16 -21.29
CA SER A 36 49.29 4.28 -22.51
C SER A 36 50.58 3.47 -22.39
N ALA A 37 50.86 2.63 -23.38
CA ALA A 37 52.11 1.91 -23.52
C ALA A 37 53.19 2.80 -24.15
N ASP A 38 54.44 2.65 -23.70
CA ASP A 38 55.58 3.38 -24.25
C ASP A 38 56.11 2.71 -25.54
N ALA A 39 57.17 3.29 -26.13
CA ALA A 39 57.83 2.78 -27.31
C ALA A 39 58.15 1.26 -27.19
N PRO A 40 58.02 0.49 -28.29
CA PRO A 40 57.71 0.91 -29.66
C PRO A 40 56.22 0.87 -30.04
N LEU A 41 55.32 0.41 -29.15
CA LEU A 41 53.96 0.04 -29.54
C LEU A 41 52.95 1.20 -29.45
N PHE A 42 53.21 2.20 -28.61
CA PHE A 42 52.40 3.43 -28.46
C PHE A 42 50.87 3.20 -28.48
N HIS A 43 50.39 2.17 -27.78
CA HIS A 43 48.96 1.89 -27.69
C HIS A 43 48.35 2.55 -26.45
N THR A 44 47.19 3.17 -26.61
CA THR A 44 46.42 3.76 -25.51
C THR A 44 45.08 3.05 -25.39
N GLU A 45 44.80 2.49 -24.22
CA GLU A 45 43.50 1.92 -23.87
C GLU A 45 42.75 2.88 -22.95
N ILE A 46 41.45 3.05 -23.25
CA ILE A 46 40.57 3.98 -22.55
C ILE A 46 39.31 3.25 -22.08
N ARG A 47 38.97 3.42 -20.81
CA ARG A 47 37.69 3.00 -20.23
C ARG A 47 36.98 4.18 -19.59
N VAL A 48 35.66 4.23 -19.75
CA VAL A 48 34.81 5.32 -19.25
C VAL A 48 33.73 4.74 -18.35
N ALA A 49 33.49 5.40 -17.22
CA ALA A 49 32.39 5.09 -16.31
C ALA A 49 31.69 6.38 -15.89
N ARG A 50 30.38 6.31 -15.63
CA ARG A 50 29.60 7.47 -15.20
C ARG A 50 29.47 7.48 -13.67
N LEU A 51 29.87 8.59 -13.05
CA LEU A 51 29.64 8.87 -11.63
C LEU A 51 28.41 9.79 -11.49
N LEU A 52 27.48 9.40 -10.63
CA LEU A 52 26.38 10.25 -10.19
C LEU A 52 26.49 10.45 -8.68
N VAL A 53 26.59 11.71 -8.28
CA VAL A 53 26.59 12.11 -6.87
C VAL A 53 25.14 12.37 -6.48
N VAL A 54 24.69 11.70 -5.42
CA VAL A 54 23.30 11.75 -4.96
C VAL A 54 23.20 12.37 -3.57
N ASP A 55 22.12 13.10 -3.34
CA ASP A 55 21.74 13.57 -2.01
C ASP A 55 20.67 12.63 -1.47
N VAL A 56 21.05 11.81 -0.49
CA VAL A 56 20.18 10.83 0.15
C VAL A 56 19.52 11.48 1.37
N PRO A 57 18.18 11.45 1.50
CA PRO A 57 17.51 12.01 2.66
C PRO A 57 17.61 11.06 3.88
N GLU A 58 17.46 11.62 5.08
CA GLU A 58 17.41 10.84 6.33
C GLU A 58 16.00 10.41 6.70
N ASP A 59 15.00 11.26 6.44
CA ASP A 59 13.62 11.05 6.84
C ASP A 59 12.87 10.07 5.94
N ALA A 60 11.82 9.43 6.48
CA ALA A 60 10.86 8.64 5.72
C ALA A 60 9.88 9.52 4.92
N PRO A 61 9.24 9.01 3.85
CA PRO A 61 8.19 9.75 3.15
C PRO A 61 7.01 10.06 4.07
N ALA A 62 6.34 11.19 3.86
CA ALA A 62 5.11 11.54 4.56
C ALA A 62 3.89 10.99 3.81
N LEU A 63 3.08 10.17 4.48
CA LEU A 63 1.82 9.65 3.95
C LEU A 63 0.62 10.32 4.65
N LYS A 64 -0.31 10.86 3.87
CA LYS A 64 -1.54 11.49 4.35
C LYS A 64 -2.73 10.93 3.58
N ALA A 65 -3.54 10.10 4.23
CA ALA A 65 -4.85 9.69 3.72
C ALA A 65 -5.90 10.74 4.08
N GLU A 66 -6.88 10.99 3.20
CA GLU A 66 -7.95 11.96 3.45
C GLU A 66 -8.88 11.52 4.59
N VAL A 67 -9.04 10.20 4.77
CA VAL A 67 -9.93 9.60 5.77
C VAL A 67 -9.29 8.41 6.47
N GLN A 68 -9.69 8.16 7.72
CA GLN A 68 -9.29 6.98 8.50
C GLN A 68 -10.37 5.88 8.48
N LYS A 69 -11.59 6.22 8.08
CA LYS A 69 -12.74 5.33 7.91
C LYS A 69 -13.38 5.61 6.57
N ILE A 70 -13.75 4.56 5.83
CA ILE A 70 -14.37 4.74 4.52
C ILE A 70 -15.40 3.65 4.24
N ALA A 71 -16.55 4.06 3.71
CA ALA A 71 -17.60 3.13 3.29
C ALA A 71 -17.19 2.44 1.98
N PRO A 72 -17.53 1.14 1.79
CA PRO A 72 -17.32 0.46 0.52
C PRO A 72 -18.01 1.20 -0.64
N GLY A 73 -17.32 1.30 -1.78
CA GLY A 73 -17.80 1.99 -2.98
C GLY A 73 -17.37 3.45 -3.08
N ALA A 74 -16.90 4.06 -1.98
CA ALA A 74 -16.34 5.40 -1.99
C ALA A 74 -14.88 5.41 -2.49
N THR A 75 -14.40 6.57 -2.95
CA THR A 75 -13.03 6.73 -3.44
C THR A 75 -12.10 7.12 -2.29
N LEU A 76 -11.11 6.28 -2.00
CA LEU A 76 -10.02 6.63 -1.09
C LEU A 76 -8.98 7.44 -1.86
N ARG A 77 -8.57 8.58 -1.30
CA ARG A 77 -7.48 9.41 -1.80
C ARG A 77 -6.40 9.58 -0.72
N ALA A 78 -5.15 9.52 -1.15
CA ALA A 78 -4.01 9.72 -0.28
C ALA A 78 -2.84 10.39 -1.02
N ASN A 79 -2.09 11.21 -0.29
CA ASN A 79 -0.90 11.87 -0.79
C ASN A 79 0.33 11.34 -0.07
N CYS A 80 1.33 10.96 -0.85
CA CYS A 80 2.65 10.64 -0.36
C CYS A 80 3.63 11.70 -0.85
N THR A 81 4.45 12.24 0.05
CA THR A 81 5.45 13.27 -0.25
C THR A 81 6.80 12.81 0.30
N THR A 82 7.81 12.72 -0.56
CA THR A 82 9.16 12.36 -0.13
C THR A 82 9.87 13.58 0.47
N PRO A 83 10.89 13.38 1.31
CA PRO A 83 11.87 14.44 1.56
C PRO A 83 12.57 14.85 0.26
N GLY A 84 13.25 16.00 0.29
CA GLY A 84 14.06 16.44 -0.84
C GLY A 84 15.29 15.55 -1.02
N SER A 85 15.52 15.09 -2.25
CA SER A 85 16.69 14.28 -2.62
C SER A 85 17.27 14.73 -3.95
N TYR A 86 18.41 14.19 -4.33
CA TYR A 86 18.91 14.32 -5.69
C TYR A 86 19.43 12.98 -6.21
N PRO A 87 18.93 12.46 -7.34
CA PRO A 87 17.76 12.91 -8.10
C PRO A 87 16.44 12.68 -7.33
N ALA A 88 15.31 13.10 -7.91
CA ALA A 88 13.98 12.82 -7.39
C ALA A 88 13.73 11.31 -7.15
N MET A 89 13.17 10.99 -5.99
CA MET A 89 12.88 9.61 -5.60
C MET A 89 11.73 8.98 -6.39
N ASN A 90 11.70 7.65 -6.42
CA ASN A 90 10.57 6.87 -6.90
C ASN A 90 9.60 6.57 -5.76
N ILE A 91 8.31 6.74 -6.03
CA ILE A 91 7.22 6.34 -5.13
C ILE A 91 6.55 5.10 -5.72
N THR A 92 6.37 4.07 -4.91
CA THR A 92 5.56 2.90 -5.21
C THR A 92 4.45 2.79 -4.18
N TRP A 93 3.22 2.63 -4.66
CA TRP A 93 2.05 2.42 -3.81
C TRP A 93 1.83 0.91 -3.63
N LEU A 94 1.50 0.50 -2.41
CA LEU A 94 1.05 -0.85 -2.13
C LEU A 94 -0.30 -0.80 -1.42
N LEU A 95 -1.23 -1.62 -1.89
CA LEU A 95 -2.52 -1.83 -1.26
C LEU A 95 -2.57 -3.28 -0.77
N ASN A 96 -2.73 -3.48 0.53
CA ASN A 96 -2.66 -4.80 1.19
C ASN A 96 -1.43 -5.60 0.73
N ASP A 97 -0.26 -4.96 0.81
CA ASP A 97 1.05 -5.52 0.44
C ASP A 97 1.24 -5.84 -1.07
N LYS A 98 0.24 -5.55 -1.90
CA LYS A 98 0.31 -5.73 -3.36
C LYS A 98 0.71 -4.40 -4.03
N LYS A 99 1.76 -4.39 -4.85
CA LYS A 99 2.19 -3.20 -5.60
C LYS A 99 1.11 -2.76 -6.59
N MET A 100 0.86 -1.45 -6.64
CA MET A 100 -0.14 -0.83 -7.51
C MET A 100 0.57 -0.05 -8.62
N HIS A 101 0.16 -0.28 -9.86
CA HIS A 101 0.60 0.47 -11.03
C HIS A 101 -0.60 1.22 -11.60
N SER A 102 -0.36 2.43 -12.10
CA SER A 102 -1.38 3.11 -12.89
C SER A 102 -1.54 2.36 -14.22
N ARG A 103 -2.78 2.10 -14.62
CA ARG A 103 -3.08 1.62 -15.98
C ARG A 103 -2.66 2.69 -16.98
N ARG A 104 -1.42 2.62 -17.45
CA ARG A 104 -1.04 3.26 -18.70
C ARG A 104 -1.58 2.36 -19.80
N PHE A 105 -2.56 2.83 -20.56
CA PHE A 105 -2.82 2.26 -21.87
C PHE A 105 -1.57 2.49 -22.72
N ARG A 106 -0.65 1.52 -22.71
CA ARG A 106 0.52 1.53 -23.58
C ARG A 106 0.39 0.34 -24.51
N ASN A 107 -0.05 0.63 -25.74
CA ASN A 107 0.30 -0.23 -26.86
C ASN A 107 1.83 -0.14 -27.00
N ASP A 108 2.49 -1.29 -27.12
CA ASP A 108 3.94 -1.55 -27.24
C ASP A 108 4.77 -1.82 -25.96
N VAL A 109 5.37 -3.02 -26.04
CA VAL A 109 6.54 -3.62 -25.37
C VAL A 109 6.27 -4.59 -24.21
N GLU A 110 6.45 -5.87 -24.53
CA GLU A 110 6.73 -7.00 -23.65
C GLU A 110 7.99 -6.74 -22.81
N PHE A 111 7.90 -6.83 -21.49
CA PHE A 111 8.98 -7.35 -20.65
C PHE A 111 8.40 -7.92 -19.35
N GLU A 112 8.78 -9.17 -19.07
CA GLU A 112 8.41 -9.97 -17.91
C GLU A 112 8.93 -9.36 -16.61
N ASP A 113 8.00 -8.85 -15.79
CA ASP A 113 7.93 -9.02 -14.32
C ASP A 113 6.74 -8.23 -13.76
N ILE A 114 5.64 -8.21 -14.51
CA ILE A 114 4.39 -7.57 -14.09
C ILE A 114 3.44 -8.68 -13.64
N TYR A 115 3.58 -9.15 -12.39
CA TYR A 115 2.45 -9.75 -11.68
C TYR A 115 1.50 -8.61 -11.32
N ASP A 116 0.73 -8.16 -12.31
CA ASP A 116 -0.04 -6.94 -12.25
C ASP A 116 -1.17 -7.09 -11.23
N ALA A 117 -1.20 -6.20 -10.25
CA ALA A 117 -2.37 -6.07 -9.39
C ALA A 117 -3.64 -5.63 -10.11
N SER A 118 -3.49 -5.21 -11.36
CA SER A 118 -4.58 -4.85 -12.26
C SER A 118 -5.50 -6.02 -12.61
N ASP A 119 -5.11 -7.29 -12.40
CA ASP A 119 -5.96 -8.44 -12.76
C ASP A 119 -7.18 -8.64 -11.83
N ASN A 120 -7.24 -7.92 -10.69
CA ASN A 120 -8.41 -7.92 -9.80
C ASN A 120 -9.49 -6.89 -10.19
N GLY A 121 -9.32 -6.17 -11.31
CA GLY A 121 -10.26 -5.14 -11.76
C GLY A 121 -10.37 -3.92 -10.83
N VAL A 122 -9.34 -3.67 -10.02
CA VAL A 122 -9.28 -2.51 -9.11
C VAL A 122 -8.86 -1.30 -9.93
N ASP A 123 -9.72 -0.28 -10.00
CA ASP A 123 -9.42 0.95 -10.72
C ASP A 123 -8.60 1.90 -9.85
N VAL A 124 -7.33 2.07 -10.22
CA VAL A 124 -6.36 2.91 -9.50
C VAL A 124 -5.88 4.03 -10.41
N GLN A 125 -5.93 5.25 -9.89
CA GLN A 125 -5.34 6.43 -10.50
C GLN A 125 -4.15 6.88 -9.65
N ILE A 126 -2.99 7.01 -10.28
CA ILE A 126 -1.75 7.46 -9.63
C ILE A 126 -1.22 8.65 -10.41
N GLU A 127 -1.17 9.80 -9.75
CA GLU A 127 -0.57 11.02 -10.28
C GLU A 127 0.76 11.25 -9.57
N LYS A 128 1.79 11.68 -10.30
CA LYS A 128 3.13 11.95 -9.76
C LYS A 128 3.57 13.34 -10.21
N SER A 129 4.08 14.13 -9.27
CA SER A 129 4.67 15.44 -9.50
C SER A 129 6.04 15.54 -8.82
N ILE A 130 6.92 16.35 -9.39
CA ILE A 130 8.24 16.66 -8.82
C ILE A 130 8.25 18.16 -8.52
N PHE A 131 8.44 18.48 -7.25
CA PHE A 131 8.55 19.85 -6.76
C PHE A 131 10.02 20.20 -6.51
N ARG A 132 10.37 21.44 -6.84
CA ARG A 132 11.66 22.05 -6.52
C ARG A 132 11.36 23.30 -5.73
N PHE A 133 11.95 23.42 -4.55
CA PHE A 133 11.70 24.53 -3.64
C PHE A 133 12.89 25.49 -3.66
N ASP A 134 12.63 26.79 -3.77
CA ASP A 134 13.68 27.81 -3.80
C ASP A 134 14.52 27.84 -2.51
N ALA A 135 13.91 27.44 -1.38
CA ALA A 135 14.59 27.34 -0.08
C ALA A 135 15.62 26.21 0.00
N LEU A 136 15.56 25.21 -0.91
CA LEU A 136 16.42 24.03 -0.91
C LEU A 136 16.95 23.76 -2.33
N PRO A 137 17.94 24.56 -2.79
CA PRO A 137 18.39 24.52 -4.18
C PRO A 137 18.96 23.16 -4.57
N GLY A 138 18.46 22.65 -5.70
CA GLY A 138 18.89 21.39 -6.33
C GLY A 138 18.36 20.11 -5.69
N LEU A 139 17.60 20.19 -4.59
CA LEU A 139 16.83 19.05 -4.10
C LEU A 139 15.49 18.96 -4.82
N GLU A 140 15.04 17.74 -5.04
CA GLU A 140 13.80 17.40 -5.72
C GLU A 140 12.92 16.60 -4.77
N THR A 141 11.71 17.09 -4.54
CA THR A 141 10.69 16.41 -3.74
C THR A 141 9.69 15.75 -4.67
N THR A 142 9.53 14.44 -4.56
CA THR A 142 8.49 13.72 -5.28
C THR A 142 7.21 13.70 -4.45
N GLN A 143 6.10 14.11 -5.05
CA GLN A 143 4.78 13.87 -4.50
C GLN A 143 4.01 12.92 -5.42
N SER A 144 3.23 12.02 -4.83
CA SER A 144 2.30 11.20 -5.57
C SER A 144 0.95 11.19 -4.89
N THR A 145 -0.10 11.29 -5.69
CA THR A 145 -1.50 11.18 -5.29
C THR A 145 -2.01 9.82 -5.75
N PHE A 146 -2.58 9.06 -4.83
CA PHE A 146 -3.20 7.77 -5.09
C PHE A 146 -4.70 7.86 -4.89
N SER A 147 -5.48 7.41 -5.87
CA SER A 147 -6.94 7.34 -5.79
C SER A 147 -7.40 5.94 -6.17
N VAL A 148 -8.25 5.32 -5.34
CA VAL A 148 -8.84 4.00 -5.62
C VAL A 148 -10.30 3.96 -5.20
N LYS A 149 -11.16 3.37 -6.03
CA LYS A 149 -12.53 3.08 -5.63
C LYS A 149 -12.54 1.86 -4.72
N THR A 150 -12.95 2.04 -3.47
CA THR A 150 -12.98 0.96 -2.48
C THR A 150 -14.07 -0.05 -2.82
N ARG A 151 -13.80 -1.32 -2.53
CA ARG A 151 -14.73 -2.44 -2.68
C ARG A 151 -14.61 -3.33 -1.43
N PRO A 152 -15.65 -4.08 -1.04
CA PRO A 152 -15.60 -4.93 0.14
C PRO A 152 -14.46 -5.96 0.12
N ASP A 153 -14.08 -6.48 -1.05
CA ASP A 153 -12.98 -7.44 -1.22
C ASP A 153 -11.59 -6.87 -0.92
N LEU A 154 -11.46 -5.54 -0.88
CA LEU A 154 -10.21 -4.88 -0.52
C LEU A 154 -10.01 -4.77 1.00
N PHE A 155 -11.04 -5.01 1.82
CA PHE A 155 -10.90 -4.93 3.27
C PHE A 155 -10.58 -6.32 3.85
N ASP A 156 -9.35 -6.51 4.30
CA ASP A 156 -8.98 -7.70 5.08
C ASP A 156 -9.35 -7.46 6.54
N LYS A 157 -10.30 -8.24 7.06
CA LYS A 157 -10.83 -8.10 8.44
C LYS A 157 -11.33 -6.68 8.74
N GLY A 158 -11.99 -6.05 7.76
CA GLY A 158 -12.54 -4.70 7.89
C GLY A 158 -11.47 -3.60 7.87
N LYS A 159 -10.26 -3.90 7.39
CA LYS A 159 -9.13 -2.97 7.32
C LYS A 159 -8.50 -2.99 5.93
N LEU A 160 -8.12 -1.82 5.47
CA LEU A 160 -7.39 -1.61 4.23
C LEU A 160 -6.02 -1.02 4.59
N ARG A 161 -4.94 -1.69 4.20
CA ARG A 161 -3.57 -1.22 4.44
C ARG A 161 -3.04 -0.53 3.20
N LEU A 162 -2.75 0.76 3.30
CA LEU A 162 -2.12 1.54 2.25
C LEU A 162 -0.68 1.85 2.65
N ARG A 163 0.30 1.43 1.84
CA ARG A 163 1.72 1.73 2.03
C ARG A 163 2.22 2.61 0.90
N CYS A 164 2.97 3.65 1.24
CA CYS A 164 3.82 4.38 0.31
C CYS A 164 5.27 4.00 0.55
N LEU A 165 5.93 3.45 -0.46
CA LEU A 165 7.34 3.09 -0.47
C LEU A 165 8.12 4.11 -1.32
N ALA A 166 9.12 4.76 -0.74
CA ALA A 166 10.03 5.66 -1.43
C ALA A 166 11.40 5.01 -1.61
N THR A 167 11.95 5.07 -2.83
CA THR A 167 13.25 4.49 -3.17
C THR A 167 14.13 5.45 -3.96
N LEU A 168 15.44 5.42 -3.68
CA LEU A 168 16.48 6.11 -4.45
C LEU A 168 17.61 5.13 -4.74
N PHE A 169 17.60 4.58 -5.96
CA PHE A 169 18.51 3.50 -6.37
C PHE A 169 18.56 2.37 -5.31
N THR A 170 19.75 1.94 -4.93
CA THR A 170 20.01 0.99 -3.83
C THR A 170 20.46 1.70 -2.54
N LEU A 171 20.44 3.04 -2.51
CA LEU A 171 21.02 3.85 -1.44
C LEU A 171 20.00 4.26 -0.39
N TYR A 172 18.71 4.24 -0.74
CA TYR A 172 17.62 4.56 0.17
C TYR A 172 16.40 3.69 -0.13
N GLU A 173 15.80 3.19 0.94
CA GLU A 173 14.48 2.57 0.94
C GLU A 173 13.78 2.86 2.26
N ALA A 174 12.62 3.53 2.22
CA ALA A 174 11.80 3.75 3.40
C ALA A 174 10.32 3.81 3.04
N SER A 175 9.45 3.49 3.99
CA SER A 175 8.01 3.50 3.76
C SER A 175 7.19 4.04 4.93
N ARG A 176 5.97 4.46 4.62
CA ARG A 176 4.93 4.76 5.60
C ARG A 176 3.64 4.03 5.26
N GLU A 177 2.91 3.66 6.30
CA GLU A 177 1.65 2.94 6.20
C GLU A 177 0.51 3.73 6.84
N ALA A 178 -0.67 3.61 6.24
CA ALA A 178 -1.93 4.03 6.80
C ALA A 178 -2.89 2.84 6.82
N GLU A 179 -3.58 2.64 7.94
CA GLU A 179 -4.64 1.65 8.07
C GLU A 179 -5.98 2.38 8.03
N ILE A 180 -6.79 2.06 7.03
CA ILE A 180 -8.13 2.64 6.84
C ILE A 180 -9.15 1.58 7.25
N GLN A 181 -10.06 1.95 8.14
CA GLN A 181 -11.12 1.08 8.63
C GLN A 181 -12.33 1.12 7.71
N GLU A 182 -13.00 -0.02 7.53
CA GLU A 182 -14.26 -0.10 6.81
C GLU A 182 -15.40 0.54 7.64
N ASP A 183 -16.16 1.44 7.03
CA ASP A 183 -17.38 1.98 7.60
C ASP A 183 -18.60 1.15 7.16
N ALA A 184 -18.63 -0.10 7.61
CA ALA A 184 -19.74 -1.02 7.35
C ALA A 184 -20.84 -0.81 8.41
N PRO A 185 -22.12 -0.64 8.00
CA PRO A 185 -23.22 -0.53 8.95
C PRO A 185 -23.35 -1.81 9.76
N LYS A 186 -23.36 -1.69 11.10
CA LYS A 186 -23.75 -2.79 11.97
C LYS A 186 -25.23 -3.06 11.74
N LEU A 187 -25.57 -4.15 11.05
CA LEU A 187 -26.95 -4.63 10.98
C LEU A 187 -27.42 -4.94 12.40
N ALA A 188 -28.25 -4.06 12.96
CA ALA A 188 -28.96 -4.37 14.19
C ALA A 188 -29.94 -5.52 13.89
N LEU A 189 -29.85 -6.60 14.66
CA LEU A 189 -30.88 -7.62 14.66
C LEU A 189 -32.15 -6.98 15.22
N VAL A 190 -33.07 -6.61 14.33
CA VAL A 190 -34.40 -6.14 14.73
C VAL A 190 -35.14 -7.35 15.30
N MET A 191 -35.28 -7.40 16.63
CA MET A 191 -36.18 -8.36 17.26
C MET A 191 -37.61 -8.05 16.83
N VAL A 192 -38.17 -8.89 15.97
CA VAL A 192 -39.59 -8.85 15.64
C VAL A 192 -40.37 -9.29 16.88
N HIS A 193 -41.17 -8.38 17.43
CA HIS A 193 -42.12 -8.72 18.49
C HIS A 193 -43.12 -9.74 17.91
N LYS A 194 -43.16 -10.96 18.44
CA LYS A 194 -44.24 -11.90 18.11
C LYS A 194 -45.51 -11.43 18.79
N ASP A 195 -46.37 -10.73 18.06
CA ASP A 195 -47.74 -10.50 18.50
C ASP A 195 -48.47 -11.84 18.62
N GLN A 196 -48.79 -12.22 19.85
CA GLN A 196 -49.71 -13.31 20.17
C GLN A 196 -51.13 -12.85 19.84
N ARG A 197 -51.52 -12.96 18.57
CA ARG A 197 -52.92 -12.81 18.17
C ARG A 197 -53.69 -14.05 18.62
N SER A 198 -54.28 -13.96 19.81
CA SER A 198 -55.23 -14.91 20.38
C SER A 198 -56.33 -15.23 19.34
N LYS A 199 -56.31 -16.46 18.82
CA LYS A 199 -57.43 -17.04 18.07
C LYS A 199 -58.39 -17.64 19.09
N GLY A 200 -59.54 -17.00 19.27
CA GLY A 200 -60.67 -17.60 19.98
C GLY A 200 -61.18 -18.82 19.20
N THR A 201 -61.07 -20.01 19.81
CA THR A 201 -61.63 -21.25 19.29
C THR A 201 -63.05 -21.40 19.83
N TYR A 202 -64.05 -21.34 18.95
CA TYR A 202 -65.40 -21.80 19.25
C TYR A 202 -65.40 -23.34 19.29
N ASN A 203 -65.71 -23.92 20.45
CA ASN A 203 -65.88 -25.36 20.60
C ASN A 203 -67.26 -25.79 20.10
N PHE A 204 -67.29 -26.51 18.97
CA PHE A 204 -68.44 -27.29 18.55
C PHE A 204 -68.06 -28.78 18.51
N ARG A 205 -68.77 -29.53 19.36
CA ARG A 205 -69.23 -30.91 19.17
C ARG A 205 -68.35 -32.07 19.66
N ARG A 206 -68.84 -32.60 20.79
CA ARG A 206 -69.06 -34.01 21.19
C ARG A 206 -67.89 -34.97 20.99
N ASP A 207 -67.32 -35.39 22.12
CA ASP A 207 -66.81 -36.75 22.24
C ASP A 207 -67.19 -37.40 23.57
N VAL A 208 -67.52 -38.69 23.47
CA VAL A 208 -68.25 -39.52 24.44
C VAL A 208 -67.23 -40.36 25.21
N THR A 209 -66.69 -39.87 26.32
CA THR A 209 -65.68 -40.62 27.11
C THR A 209 -65.75 -40.40 28.63
N THR A 210 -66.88 -39.91 29.15
CA THR A 210 -67.12 -39.70 30.59
C THR A 210 -68.08 -40.74 31.22
N LEU A 211 -68.04 -42.00 30.76
CA LEU A 211 -68.84 -43.10 31.33
C LEU A 211 -68.04 -44.25 31.95
N PHE A 212 -66.70 -44.19 31.94
CA PHE A 212 -65.85 -45.29 32.47
C PHE A 212 -65.16 -45.01 33.82
N PHE A 213 -65.25 -43.79 34.36
CA PHE A 213 -64.57 -43.45 35.64
C PHE A 213 -65.49 -43.37 36.86
N THR A 214 -66.80 -43.53 36.71
CA THR A 214 -67.74 -43.47 37.85
C THR A 214 -68.13 -44.84 38.41
N LEU A 215 -67.71 -45.95 37.78
CA LEU A 215 -67.99 -47.31 38.25
C LEU A 215 -66.90 -47.91 39.16
N SER A 216 -65.72 -47.29 39.28
CA SER A 216 -64.65 -47.77 40.16
C SER A 216 -64.71 -47.20 41.59
N ILE A 217 -65.46 -46.12 41.81
CA ILE A 217 -65.53 -45.44 43.11
C ILE A 217 -66.68 -45.99 43.97
N LEU A 218 -67.73 -46.60 43.38
CA LEU A 218 -68.82 -47.22 44.14
C LEU A 218 -68.49 -48.61 44.73
N SER A 219 -67.41 -49.26 44.26
CA SER A 219 -66.97 -50.57 44.81
C SER A 219 -66.07 -50.45 46.04
N ILE A 220 -65.54 -49.27 46.33
CA ILE A 220 -64.64 -49.03 47.49
C ILE A 220 -65.44 -48.64 48.75
N ILE A 221 -66.67 -48.13 48.59
CA ILE A 221 -67.50 -47.66 49.73
C ILE A 221 -68.28 -48.82 50.41
N LEU A 222 -68.38 -50.00 49.78
CA LEU A 222 -69.03 -51.20 50.38
C LEU A 222 -68.07 -52.15 51.12
N LEU A 223 -66.80 -51.79 51.29
CA LEU A 223 -65.82 -52.57 52.08
C LEU A 223 -65.38 -51.88 53.38
N ILE A 224 -65.98 -50.74 53.72
CA ILE A 224 -65.77 -50.05 55.01
C ILE A 224 -67.12 -49.51 55.53
N ASN A 225 -68.10 -50.41 55.72
CA ASN A 225 -69.03 -50.44 56.86
C ASN A 225 -69.91 -51.69 56.80
#